data_AF-A0A4P5VYL3-F1
#
_entry.id   AF-A0A4P5VYL3-F1
#
_cell.length_a   1.000
_cell.length_b   1.000
_cell.length_c   1.000
_cell.angle_alpha   90.00
_cell.angle_beta   90.00
_cell.angle_gamma   90.00
#
_symmetry.space_group_name_H-M   'P 1'
#
loop_
_entity.id
_entity.type
_entity.pdbx_description
1 polymer ?
#
loop_
_entity_poly.entity_id
_entity_poly.type
_entity_poly.pdbx_seq_one_letter_code
_entity_poly.pdbx_strand_id
1 'polypeptide(L)'
;MEHAGTWEFPGGKVEVGESDEAALVRELDEELAWAVRVRHRVGEGTTGHVHLVGYVCEAAGEPRLEEHDAGEWLEMADLAALEWAPADGPVIEGLTALLAGGYSTTG
;
A
#
# COMPACT_ATOMS: atom_id res chain seq x y z
N MET A 1 -11.78 10.45 -11.71
CA MET A 1 -11.04 11.62 -11.22
C MET A 1 -9.59 11.18 -11.25
N GLU A 2 -8.81 11.71 -12.19
CA GLU A 2 -7.38 11.43 -12.28
C GLU A 2 -6.69 12.21 -11.16
N HIS A 3 -6.11 11.51 -10.19
CA HIS A 3 -5.26 12.11 -9.17
C HIS A 3 -3.85 12.32 -9.73
N ALA A 4 -3.74 13.10 -10.81
CA ALA A 4 -2.44 13.42 -11.40
C ALA A 4 -1.64 14.31 -10.44
N GLY A 5 -0.55 13.78 -9.88
CA GLY A 5 0.42 14.52 -9.07
C GLY A 5 0.48 14.18 -7.58
N THR A 6 -0.30 13.19 -7.10
CA THR A 6 -0.19 12.68 -5.71
C THR A 6 0.37 11.26 -5.69
N TRP A 7 0.98 10.88 -4.57
CA TRP A 7 1.46 9.52 -4.32
C TRP A 7 0.39 8.66 -3.65
N GLU A 8 0.38 7.38 -3.97
CA GLU A 8 -0.51 6.38 -3.37
C GLU A 8 0.26 5.08 -3.12
N PHE A 9 -0.21 4.27 -2.17
CA PHE A 9 0.26 2.90 -2.06
C PHE A 9 -0.38 2.03 -3.15
N PRO A 10 0.36 1.07 -3.73
CA PRO A 10 -0.18 0.21 -4.77
C PRO A 10 -1.19 -0.79 -4.19
N GLY A 11 -2.16 -1.18 -5.02
CA GLY A 11 -3.29 -2.01 -4.63
C GLY A 11 -4.61 -1.46 -5.16
N GLY A 12 -5.72 -2.16 -4.87
CA GLY A 12 -6.98 -1.81 -5.49
C GLY A 12 -8.20 -2.39 -4.80
N LYS A 13 -9.26 -2.53 -5.59
CA LYS A 13 -10.59 -2.84 -5.06
C LYS A 13 -10.74 -4.33 -4.81
N VAL A 14 -11.33 -4.68 -3.67
CA VAL A 14 -11.75 -6.05 -3.39
C VAL A 14 -12.96 -6.41 -4.25
N GLU A 15 -12.81 -7.45 -5.06
CA GLU A 15 -13.87 -7.97 -5.92
C GLU A 15 -14.79 -8.96 -5.19
N VAL A 16 -15.99 -9.16 -5.73
CA VAL A 16 -17.00 -10.00 -5.07
C VAL A 16 -16.53 -11.45 -4.96
N GLY A 17 -16.46 -11.95 -3.72
CA GLY A 17 -16.04 -13.31 -3.43
C GLY A 17 -14.53 -13.46 -3.20
N GLU A 18 -13.79 -12.36 -3.25
CA GLU A 18 -12.37 -12.29 -2.94
C GLU A 18 -12.14 -11.86 -1.48
N SER A 19 -11.06 -12.34 -0.86
CA SER A 19 -10.56 -11.79 0.41
C SER A 19 -9.65 -10.59 0.15
N ASP A 20 -9.59 -9.62 1.06
CA ASP A 20 -8.68 -8.46 0.98
C ASP A 20 -7.24 -8.85 0.59
N GLU A 21 -6.72 -9.93 1.17
CA GLU A 21 -5.36 -10.42 0.90
C GLU A 21 -5.18 -10.95 -0.52
N ALA A 22 -6.22 -11.57 -1.09
CA ALA A 22 -6.19 -12.10 -2.44
C ALA A 22 -6.33 -10.96 -3.46
N ALA A 23 -7.19 -9.99 -3.16
CA ALA A 23 -7.32 -8.77 -3.95
C ALA A 23 -5.98 -8.05 -4.01
N LEU A 24 -5.32 -7.83 -2.88
CA LEU A 24 -4.01 -7.16 -2.85
C LEU A 24 -2.95 -7.89 -3.69
N VAL A 25 -2.89 -9.22 -3.62
CA VAL A 25 -1.93 -10.00 -4.43
C VAL A 25 -2.22 -9.86 -5.92
N ARG A 26 -3.50 -9.90 -6.33
CA ARG A 26 -3.90 -9.72 -7.73
C ARG A 26 -3.57 -8.32 -8.23
N GLU A 27 -3.95 -7.29 -7.49
CA GLU A 27 -3.73 -5.89 -7.86
C GLU A 27 -2.24 -5.58 -8.00
N LEU A 28 -1.38 -6.09 -7.10
CA LEU A 28 0.08 -5.89 -7.22
C LEU A 28 0.71 -6.67 -8.39
N ASP A 29 0.13 -7.79 -8.82
CA ASP A 29 0.53 -8.46 -10.05
C ASP A 29 0.08 -7.67 -11.29
N GLU A 30 -1.12 -7.10 -11.27
CA GLU A 30 -1.69 -6.31 -12.37
C GLU A 30 -0.98 -4.96 -12.55
N GLU A 31 -0.77 -4.20 -11.47
CA GLU A 31 -0.20 -2.85 -11.50
C GLU A 31 1.34 -2.86 -11.61
N LEU A 32 1.98 -3.83 -10.95
CA LEU A 32 3.43 -3.84 -10.73
C LEU A 32 4.15 -5.09 -11.25
N ALA A 33 3.45 -6.05 -11.85
CA ALA A 33 4.00 -7.36 -12.22
C ALA A 33 4.80 -8.00 -11.06
N TRP A 34 4.33 -7.80 -9.82
CA TRP A 34 5.12 -8.06 -8.63
C TRP A 34 4.49 -9.14 -7.74
N ALA A 35 5.16 -10.30 -7.70
CA ALA A 35 4.72 -11.42 -6.91
C ALA A 35 4.99 -11.18 -5.41
N VAL A 36 3.92 -10.99 -4.64
CA VAL A 36 3.99 -10.77 -3.20
C VAL A 36 3.26 -11.83 -2.38
N ARG A 37 3.61 -11.90 -1.10
CA ARG A 37 2.94 -12.70 -0.07
C ARG A 37 2.53 -11.80 1.09
N VAL A 38 1.23 -11.71 1.33
CA VAL A 38 0.68 -10.97 2.48
C VAL A 38 1.12 -11.63 3.80
N ARG A 39 1.51 -10.80 4.77
CA ARG A 39 1.96 -11.25 6.10
C ARG A 39 1.00 -10.83 7.20
N HIS A 40 0.84 -9.54 7.41
CA HIS A 40 -0.02 -9.02 8.47
C HIS A 40 -0.60 -7.67 8.08
N ARG A 41 -1.82 -7.44 8.56
CA ARG A 41 -2.54 -6.18 8.42
C ARG A 41 -1.90 -5.12 9.31
N VAL A 42 -1.68 -3.92 8.78
CA VAL A 42 -1.01 -2.81 9.49
C VAL A 42 -1.96 -1.68 9.86
N GLY A 43 -3.10 -1.55 9.18
CA GLY A 43 -4.07 -0.52 9.48
C GLY A 43 -5.27 -0.53 8.55
N GLU A 44 -6.25 0.30 8.85
CA GLU A 44 -7.30 0.71 7.93
C GLU A 44 -7.65 2.16 8.18
N GLY A 45 -8.32 2.75 7.19
CA GLY A 45 -9.19 3.87 7.47
C GLY A 45 -10.22 4.06 6.39
N THR A 46 -11.02 5.10 6.58
CA THR A 46 -12.13 5.41 5.68
C THR A 46 -12.10 6.87 5.31
N THR A 47 -11.99 7.14 4.01
CA THR A 47 -12.08 8.50 3.44
C THR A 47 -13.30 8.57 2.53
N GLY A 48 -14.33 9.27 2.97
CA GLY A 48 -15.61 9.34 2.26
C GLY A 48 -16.30 7.97 2.19
N HIS A 49 -16.35 7.38 0.99
CA HIS A 49 -16.94 6.06 0.73
C HIS A 49 -15.90 4.96 0.51
N VAL A 50 -14.61 5.30 0.58
CA VAL A 50 -13.51 4.35 0.39
C VAL A 50 -13.07 3.85 1.76
N HIS A 51 -13.08 2.53 1.95
CA HIS A 51 -12.45 1.86 3.08
C HIS A 51 -11.18 1.21 2.59
N LEU A 52 -10.05 1.59 3.16
CA LEU A 52 -8.72 1.17 2.73
C LEU A 52 -8.08 0.34 3.85
N VAL A 53 -7.49 -0.80 3.49
CA VAL A 53 -6.83 -1.71 4.44
C VAL A 53 -5.39 -1.91 3.99
N GLY A 54 -4.45 -1.57 4.87
CA GLY A 54 -3.02 -1.70 4.61
C GLY A 54 -2.47 -3.04 5.12
N TYR A 55 -1.54 -3.62 4.36
CA TYR A 55 -0.85 -4.85 4.72
C TYR A 55 0.66 -4.75 4.52
N VAL A 56 1.42 -5.42 5.38
CA VAL A 56 2.82 -5.75 5.13
C VAL A 56 2.89 -7.01 4.29
N CYS A 57 3.66 -6.91 3.21
CA CYS A 57 3.91 -7.99 2.28
C CYS A 57 5.40 -8.34 2.25
N GLU A 58 5.69 -9.60 1.97
CA GLU A 58 7.00 -10.06 1.52
C GLU A 58 6.97 -10.18 0.01
N ALA A 59 8.01 -9.71 -0.67
CA ALA A 59 8.08 -9.76 -2.10
C ALA A 59 9.40 -10.37 -2.57
N ALA A 60 9.38 -10.97 -3.76
CA ALA A 60 10.58 -11.45 -4.42
C ALA A 60 10.83 -10.63 -5.70
N GLY A 61 12.07 -10.19 -5.89
CA GLY A 61 12.42 -9.32 -7.02
C GLY A 61 11.91 -7.89 -6.86
N GLU A 62 11.93 -7.14 -7.96
CA GLU A 62 11.57 -5.72 -8.01
C GLU A 62 10.27 -5.51 -8.79
N PRO A 63 9.44 -4.52 -8.41
CA PRO A 63 8.24 -4.19 -9.16
C PRO A 63 8.57 -3.57 -10.53
N ARG A 64 7.70 -3.81 -11.50
CA ARG A 64 7.70 -3.16 -12.80
C ARG A 64 6.39 -2.42 -12.99
N LEU A 65 6.45 -1.10 -13.02
CA LEU A 65 5.28 -0.23 -13.19
C LEU A 65 4.62 -0.50 -14.55
N GLU A 66 3.36 -0.94 -14.54
CA GLU A 66 2.54 -1.09 -15.75
C GLU A 66 1.60 0.11 -15.94
N GLU A 67 1.03 0.64 -14.86
CA GLU A 67 0.00 1.70 -14.90
C GLU A 67 0.44 3.06 -14.32
N HIS A 68 1.50 3.09 -13.51
CA HIS A 68 1.98 4.31 -12.83
C HIS A 68 3.17 4.97 -13.55
N ASP A 69 3.21 6.31 -13.50
CA ASP A 69 4.28 7.11 -14.11
C ASP A 69 5.64 6.97 -13.41
N ALA A 70 5.62 6.70 -12.10
CA ALA A 70 6.81 6.57 -11.26
C ALA A 70 6.53 5.70 -10.03
N GLY A 71 7.60 5.14 -9.47
CA GLY A 71 7.59 4.36 -8.23
C GLY A 71 8.89 4.62 -7.50
N GLU A 72 8.80 4.81 -6.18
CA GLU A 72 9.95 5.18 -5.36
C GLU A 72 9.96 4.38 -4.06
N TRP A 73 11.13 3.85 -3.72
CA TRP A 73 11.38 3.27 -2.41
C TRP A 73 11.75 4.38 -1.44
N LEU A 74 10.93 4.57 -0.42
CA LEU A 74 11.09 5.65 0.54
C LEU A 74 11.42 5.10 1.92
N GLU A 75 12.28 5.82 2.62
CA GLU A 75 12.40 5.65 4.06
C GLU A 75 11.16 6.20 4.75
N MET A 76 10.81 5.62 5.89
CA MET A 76 9.64 6.02 6.66
C MET A 76 9.61 7.51 7.04
N ALA A 77 10.79 8.08 7.30
CA ALA A 77 10.93 9.49 7.62
C ALA A 77 10.57 10.41 6.45
N ASP A 78 10.66 9.92 5.22
CA ASP A 78 10.43 10.68 3.99
C ASP A 78 8.97 10.63 3.54
N LEU A 79 8.15 9.71 4.08
CA LEU A 79 6.71 9.66 3.77
C LEU A 79 6.02 10.99 4.08
N ALA A 80 6.40 11.68 5.16
CA ALA A 80 5.81 12.97 5.53
C ALA A 80 6.13 14.11 4.55
N ALA A 81 7.10 13.92 3.65
CA ALA A 81 7.51 14.92 2.66
C ALA A 81 6.68 14.87 1.37
N LEU A 82 5.90 13.80 1.15
CA LEU A 82 5.10 13.61 -0.06
C LEU A 82 3.67 14.12 0.09
N GLU A 83 3.09 14.53 -1.04
CA GLU A 83 1.66 14.81 -1.14
C GLU A 83 0.92 13.51 -1.48
N TRP A 84 0.29 12.92 -0.46
CA TRP A 84 -0.43 11.66 -0.58
C TRP A 84 -1.87 11.86 -1.05
N ALA A 85 -2.38 10.85 -1.74
CA ALA A 85 -3.81 10.76 -2.00
C ALA A 85 -4.57 10.73 -0.66
N PRO A 86 -5.74 11.40 -0.55
CA PRO A 86 -6.49 11.49 0.71
C PRO A 86 -6.93 10.13 1.29
N ALA A 87 -6.95 9.07 0.49
CA ALA A 87 -7.32 7.72 0.92
C ALA A 87 -6.20 7.03 1.73
N ASP A 88 -4.95 7.41 1.51
CA ASP A 88 -3.77 6.74 2.08
C ASP A 88 -3.37 7.26 3.46
N GLY A 89 -3.84 8.45 3.84
CA GLY A 89 -3.56 9.08 5.14
C GLY A 89 -3.73 8.13 6.35
N PRO A 90 -4.86 7.42 6.48
CA PRO A 90 -5.05 6.47 7.59
C PRO A 90 -4.07 5.29 7.62
N VAL A 91 -3.58 4.82 6.45
CA VAL A 91 -2.57 3.76 6.40
C VAL A 91 -1.21 4.28 6.82
N ILE A 92 -0.84 5.50 6.43
CA ILE A 92 0.40 6.15 6.88
C ILE A 92 0.42 6.29 8.40
N GLU A 93 -0.70 6.69 9.00
CA GLU A 93 -0.85 6.75 10.47
C GLU A 93 -0.68 5.37 11.11
N GLY A 94 -1.33 4.34 10.55
CA GLY A 94 -1.21 2.96 11.03
C GLY A 94 0.23 2.42 10.94
N LEU A 95 0.91 2.67 9.83
CA LEU A 95 2.30 2.27 9.61
C LEU A 95 3.25 2.97 10.58
N THR A 96 3.05 4.26 10.82
CA THR A 96 3.83 5.04 11.81
C THR A 96 3.65 4.46 13.22
N ALA A 97 2.42 4.12 13.60
CA ALA A 97 2.11 3.53 14.89
C ALA A 97 2.72 2.12 15.07
N LEU A 98 2.69 1.30 14.01
CA LEU A 98 3.27 -0.05 13.99
C LEU A 98 4.76 -0.03 14.35
N LEU A 99 5.51 0.90 13.74
CA LEU A 99 6.96 1.02 13.94
C LEU A 99 7.31 1.65 15.28
N ALA A 100 6.54 2.65 15.73
CA ALA A 100 6.69 3.22 17.07
C ALA A 100 6.45 2.16 18.18
N GLY A 101 5.64 1.14 17.89
CA GLY A 101 5.38 -0.01 18.75
C GLY A 101 6.50 -1.06 18.81
N GLY A 102 7.61 -0.87 18.10
CA GLY A 102 8.77 -1.77 18.14
C GLY A 102 8.72 -2.93 17.15
N TYR A 103 8.01 -2.79 16.01
CA TYR A 103 8.16 -3.73 14.90
C TYR A 103 9.61 -3.73 14.40
N SER A 104 10.34 -4.80 14.71
CA SER A 104 11.67 -5.04 14.17
C SER A 104 11.53 -5.59 12.76
N THR A 105 12.02 -4.85 11.76
CA THR A 105 12.13 -5.30 10.36
C THR A 105 13.28 -6.29 10.15
N THR A 106 13.83 -6.88 11.21
CA THR A 106 14.93 -7.85 11.09
C THR A 106 14.37 -9.22 10.72
N GLY A 107 14.35 -9.51 9.42
CA GLY A 107 14.20 -10.85 8.85
C GLY A 107 15.27 -11.08 7.81
#